data_AF-A0A1I2G6V4-F1
#
_entry.id   AF-A0A1I2G6V4-F1
#
_cell.length_a   1.000
_cell.length_b   1.000
_cell.length_c   1.000
_cell.angle_alpha   90.00
_cell.angle_beta   90.00
_cell.angle_gamma   90.00
#
_symmetry.space_group_name_H-M   'P 1'
#
loop_
_entity.id
_entity.type
_entity.pdbx_description
1 polymer ?
#
loop_
_entity_poly.entity_id
_entity_poly.type
_entity_poly.pdbx_seq_one_letter_code
_entity_poly.pdbx_strand_id
1 'polypeptide(L)'
;MSLTVVPTNKLLRNLTDKTILTRIHSMVQEVLTTYRIASHKLGVGGMSAAGTGAVRYVQYCYQQSTPNIKPIGVFGVDVPLNYERLYRERLLMPLNASIATTPLKKAS
;
A
#
# COMPACT_ATOMS: atom_id res chain seq x y z
N MET A 1 15.25 10.88 -14.16
CA MET A 1 14.36 9.94 -13.45
C MET A 1 15.19 9.29 -12.35
N SER A 2 14.83 9.46 -11.08
CA SER A 2 15.55 8.83 -9.95
C SER A 2 14.80 7.57 -9.53
N LEU A 3 15.50 6.44 -9.41
CA LEU A 3 14.96 5.18 -8.90
C LEU A 3 15.64 4.87 -7.57
N THR A 4 14.86 4.71 -6.51
CA THR A 4 15.37 4.35 -5.19
C THR A 4 14.73 3.05 -4.72
N VAL A 5 15.56 2.08 -4.34
CA VAL A 5 15.13 0.75 -3.88
C VAL A 5 15.28 0.69 -2.36
N VAL A 6 14.18 0.38 -1.65
CA VAL A 6 14.19 0.12 -0.21
C VAL A 6 13.97 -1.38 0.01
N PRO A 7 15.03 -2.16 0.30
CA PRO A 7 14.87 -3.59 0.51
C PRO A 7 14.11 -3.87 1.81
N THR A 8 13.25 -4.89 1.79
CA THR A 8 12.54 -5.42 2.97
C THR A 8 12.71 -6.93 3.05
N ASN A 9 12.86 -7.46 4.26
CA ASN A 9 13.01 -8.89 4.49
C ASN A 9 11.67 -9.62 4.70
N LYS A 10 10.53 -8.90 4.71
CA LYS A 10 9.18 -9.48 4.78
C LYS A 10 8.22 -8.73 3.85
N LEU A 11 7.36 -9.48 3.17
CA LEU A 11 6.49 -9.02 2.07
C LEU A 11 5.54 -7.85 2.42
N LEU A 12 5.22 -7.64 3.70
CA LEU A 12 4.23 -6.64 4.16
C LEU A 12 4.81 -5.59 5.13
N ARG A 13 6.10 -5.69 5.48
CA ARG A 13 6.71 -4.74 6.44
C ARG A 13 6.72 -3.31 5.91
N ASN A 14 6.74 -3.14 4.60
CA ASN A 14 6.63 -1.85 3.92
C ASN A 14 5.34 -1.07 4.24
N LEU A 15 4.33 -1.72 4.85
CA LEU A 15 3.03 -1.12 5.15
C LEU A 15 2.83 -0.77 6.64
N THR A 16 3.65 -1.34 7.51
CA THR A 16 3.43 -1.29 8.97
C THR A 16 4.68 -0.87 9.76
N ASP A 17 5.88 -1.04 9.21
CA ASP A 17 7.11 -0.71 9.90
C ASP A 17 7.38 0.80 9.87
N LYS A 18 7.41 1.42 11.05
CA LYS A 18 7.71 2.84 11.21
C LYS A 18 9.08 3.21 10.64
N THR A 19 10.05 2.30 10.68
CA THR A 19 11.40 2.52 10.14
C THR A 19 11.36 2.74 8.64
N ILE A 20 10.57 1.93 7.93
CA ILE A 20 10.42 2.04 6.47
C ILE A 20 9.69 3.34 6.12
N LEU A 21 8.59 3.65 6.83
CA LEU A 21 7.85 4.90 6.63
C LEU A 21 8.72 6.14 6.88
N THR A 22 9.56 6.08 7.91
CA THR A 22 10.51 7.17 8.23
C THR A 22 11.58 7.29 7.14
N ARG A 23 12.10 6.17 6.63
CA ARG A 23 13.06 6.19 5.51
C ARG A 23 12.43 6.79 4.24
N ILE A 24 11.22 6.39 3.89
CA ILE A 24 10.45 6.99 2.78
C ILE A 24 10.25 8.48 3.01
N HIS A 25 9.88 8.87 4.24
CA HIS A 25 9.71 10.27 4.59
C HIS A 25 10.99 11.09 4.36
N SER A 26 12.14 10.61 4.83
CA SER A 26 13.43 11.29 4.61
C SER A 26 13.76 11.43 3.13
N MET A 27 13.53 10.39 2.32
CA MET A 27 13.77 10.45 0.87
C MET A 27 12.87 11.48 0.17
N VAL A 28 11.58 11.51 0.52
CA VAL A 28 10.66 12.51 -0.02
C VAL A 28 11.07 13.91 0.42
N GLN A 29 11.45 14.09 1.69
CA GLN A 29 11.92 15.37 2.22
C GLN A 29 13.17 15.87 1.49
N GLU A 30 14.12 14.97 1.21
CA GLU A 30 15.33 15.29 0.45
C GLU A 30 14.98 15.78 -0.96
N VAL A 31 14.07 15.10 -1.66
CA VAL A 31 13.61 15.51 -3.00
C VAL A 31 12.89 16.86 -2.95
N LEU A 32 11.95 17.05 -2.03
CA LEU A 32 11.22 18.31 -1.90
C LEU A 32 12.17 19.49 -1.60
N THR A 33 13.15 19.28 -0.74
CA THR A 33 14.13 20.30 -0.35
C THR A 33 15.07 20.62 -1.51
N THR A 34 15.66 19.59 -2.14
CA THR A 34 16.63 19.73 -3.24
C THR A 34 16.03 20.48 -4.43
N TYR A 35 14.79 20.14 -4.79
CA TYR A 35 14.10 20.75 -5.94
C TYR A 35 13.19 21.93 -5.55
N ARG A 36 13.22 22.38 -4.28
CA ARG A 36 12.39 23.48 -3.76
C ARG A 36 10.89 23.30 -4.08
N ILE A 37 10.42 22.07 -4.04
CA ILE A 37 9.02 21.73 -4.30
C ILE A 37 8.22 22.05 -3.03
N ALA A 38 7.20 22.90 -3.16
CA ALA A 38 6.35 23.21 -2.02
C ALA A 38 5.62 21.94 -1.54
N SER A 39 5.61 21.72 -0.23
CA SER A 39 5.04 20.52 0.38
C SER A 39 3.54 20.35 0.11
N HIS A 40 2.81 21.45 -0.12
CA HIS A 40 1.41 21.46 -0.54
C HIS A 40 1.19 21.12 -2.03
N LYS A 41 2.22 20.68 -2.76
CA LYS A 41 2.12 20.21 -4.15
C LYS A 41 2.41 18.72 -4.31
N LEU A 42 2.60 18.01 -3.20
CA LEU A 42 2.90 16.58 -3.22
C LEU A 42 1.63 15.74 -3.34
N GLY A 43 1.49 14.98 -4.42
CA GLY A 43 0.58 13.84 -4.51
C GLY A 43 1.36 12.53 -4.37
N VAL A 44 0.74 11.51 -3.76
CA VAL A 44 1.36 10.19 -3.57
C VAL A 44 0.46 9.12 -4.19
N GLY A 45 1.01 8.15 -4.90
CA GLY A 45 0.20 7.04 -5.40
C GLY A 45 1.01 5.83 -5.83
N GLY A 46 0.29 4.77 -6.17
CA GLY A 46 0.90 3.51 -6.59
C GLY A 46 -0.13 2.48 -7.04
N MET A 47 0.37 1.41 -7.66
CA MET A 47 -0.42 0.27 -8.11
C MET A 47 -0.22 -0.92 -7.19
N SER A 48 -1.26 -1.73 -6.99
CA SER A 48 -1.19 -2.95 -6.18
C SER A 48 -0.65 -2.66 -4.77
N ALA A 49 0.31 -3.45 -4.28
CA ALA A 49 0.93 -3.26 -2.97
C ALA A 49 1.56 -1.86 -2.78
N ALA A 50 2.04 -1.21 -3.86
CA ALA A 50 2.57 0.15 -3.77
C ALA A 50 1.48 1.18 -3.47
N GLY A 51 0.25 0.96 -3.94
CA GLY A 51 -0.90 1.78 -3.59
C GLY A 51 -1.25 1.69 -2.10
N THR A 52 -1.09 0.51 -1.49
CA THR A 52 -1.30 0.36 -0.05
C THR A 52 -0.23 1.12 0.73
N GLY A 53 1.02 1.06 0.25
CA GLY A 53 2.12 1.85 0.79
C GLY A 53 1.89 3.36 0.68
N ALA A 54 1.34 3.83 -0.45
CA ALA A 54 0.99 5.23 -0.66
C ALA A 54 -0.03 5.72 0.40
N VAL A 55 -1.12 4.97 0.61
CA VAL A 55 -2.13 5.29 1.64
C VAL A 55 -1.51 5.32 3.04
N ARG A 56 -0.69 4.32 3.37
CA ARG A 56 -0.04 4.24 4.69
C ARG A 56 0.98 5.36 4.92
N TYR A 57 1.73 5.75 3.89
CA TYR A 57 2.66 6.87 3.98
C TYR A 57 1.93 8.20 4.19
N VAL A 58 0.84 8.45 3.46
CA VAL A 58 0.02 9.67 3.68
C VAL A 58 -0.53 9.68 5.10
N GLN A 59 -1.08 8.56 5.59
CA GLN A 59 -1.52 8.45 6.97
C GLN A 59 -0.40 8.76 7.97
N TYR A 60 0.80 8.22 7.76
CA TYR A 60 1.97 8.50 8.59
C TYR A 60 2.31 9.98 8.66
N CYS A 61 2.30 10.69 7.52
CA CYS A 61 2.58 12.13 7.45
C CYS A 61 1.56 12.96 8.24
N TYR A 62 0.29 12.55 8.23
CA TYR A 62 -0.77 13.24 8.98
C TYR A 62 -0.75 12.94 10.48
N GLN A 63 -0.09 11.87 10.91
CA GLN A 63 0.05 11.50 12.32
C GLN A 63 1.25 12.15 13.03
N GLN A 64 2.17 12.80 12.30
CA GLN A 64 3.31 13.48 12.93
C GLN A 64 2.89 14.82 13.56
N SER A 65 3.46 15.13 14.73
CA SER A 65 3.17 16.33 15.53
C SER A 65 3.71 17.64 14.92
N THR A 66 4.72 17.56 14.06
CA THR A 66 5.30 18.72 13.36
C THR A 66 5.29 18.46 11.86
N PRO A 67 4.58 19.27 11.05
CA PRO A 67 4.47 18.99 9.63
C PRO A 67 5.60 19.68 8.87
N ASN A 68 6.37 18.91 8.10
CA ASN A 68 7.05 19.46 6.92
C ASN A 68 6.42 18.98 5.61
N ILE A 69 5.69 17.85 5.64
CA ILE A 69 5.11 17.23 4.45
C ILE A 69 3.68 16.79 4.74
N LYS A 70 2.71 17.42 4.08
CA LYS A 70 1.31 16.98 4.06
C LYS A 70 0.88 16.83 2.60
N PRO A 71 0.87 15.59 2.06
CA PRO A 71 0.41 15.35 0.70
C PRO A 71 -1.02 15.86 0.50
N ILE A 72 -1.29 16.48 -0.65
CA ILE A 72 -2.62 17.02 -0.99
C ILE A 72 -3.61 15.95 -1.47
N GLY A 73 -3.10 14.76 -1.79
CA GLY A 73 -3.92 13.66 -2.26
C GLY A 73 -3.15 12.36 -2.28
N VAL A 74 -3.93 11.28 -2.23
CA VAL A 74 -3.45 9.92 -2.45
C VAL A 74 -4.31 9.23 -3.49
N PHE A 75 -3.69 8.48 -4.40
CA PHE A 75 -4.41 7.66 -5.37
C PHE A 75 -3.82 6.24 -5.41
N GLY A 76 -4.65 5.30 -5.87
CA GLY A 76 -4.30 3.90 -5.91
C GLY A 76 -4.95 3.19 -7.10
N VAL A 77 -4.21 2.28 -7.72
CA VAL A 77 -4.73 1.42 -8.80
C VAL A 77 -4.70 -0.03 -8.34
N ASP A 78 -5.86 -0.70 -8.31
CA ASP A 78 -6.02 -2.10 -7.87
C ASP A 78 -5.35 -2.39 -6.52
N VAL A 79 -5.68 -1.58 -5.52
CA VAL A 79 -4.95 -1.59 -4.24
C VAL A 79 -5.56 -2.58 -3.24
N PRO A 80 -4.77 -3.52 -2.68
CA PRO A 80 -5.21 -4.36 -1.59
C PRO A 80 -5.25 -3.56 -0.28
N LEU A 81 -6.38 -2.93 0.04
CA LEU A 81 -6.57 -2.18 1.28
C LEU A 81 -7.13 -3.02 2.44
N ASN A 82 -7.92 -4.04 2.14
CA ASN A 82 -8.51 -4.92 3.14
C ASN A 82 -7.85 -6.31 3.09
N TYR A 83 -6.73 -6.46 3.79
CA TYR A 83 -5.99 -7.73 3.85
C TYR A 83 -6.78 -8.84 4.54
N GLU A 84 -7.65 -8.51 5.49
CA GLU A 84 -8.50 -9.51 6.14
C GLU A 84 -9.48 -10.12 5.14
N ARG A 85 -10.17 -9.29 4.35
CA ARG A 85 -11.04 -9.75 3.27
C ARG A 85 -10.26 -10.62 2.28
N LEU A 86 -9.11 -10.15 1.82
CA LEU A 86 -8.28 -10.89 0.85
C LEU A 86 -7.80 -12.24 1.39
N TYR A 87 -7.45 -12.29 2.69
CA TYR A 87 -7.06 -13.53 3.35
C TYR A 87 -8.26 -14.50 3.45
N ARG A 88 -9.44 -14.01 3.84
CA ARG A 88 -10.68 -14.82 3.90
C ARG A 88 -11.06 -15.34 2.51
N GLU A 89 -11.01 -14.51 1.48
CA GLU A 89 -11.29 -14.92 0.09
C GLU A 89 -10.32 -16.01 -0.39
N ARG A 90 -9.02 -15.89 -0.07
CA ARG A 90 -8.03 -16.91 -0.38
C ARG A 90 -8.34 -18.26 0.29
N LEU A 91 -8.82 -18.25 1.53
CA LEU A 91 -9.19 -19.49 2.24
C LEU A 91 -10.46 -20.13 1.69
N LEU A 92 -11.39 -19.33 1.15
CA LEU A 92 -12.65 -19.81 0.57
C LEU A 92 -12.52 -20.26 -0.90
N MET A 93 -11.45 -19.85 -1.60
CA MET A 93 -11.14 -20.29 -2.96
C MET A 93 -11.12 -21.82 -3.14
N PRO A 94 -10.43 -22.62 -2.31
CA PRO A 94 -10.45 -24.08 -2.43
C PRO A 94 -11.81 -24.72 -2.07
N LEU A 95 -12.62 -24.09 -1.21
CA LEU A 95 -13.97 -24.59 -0.90
C LEU A 95 -14.90 -24.48 -2.12
N ASN A 96 -14.89 -23.34 -2.80
CA ASN A 96 -15.77 -23.10 -3.94
C ASN A 96 -15.38 -23.91 -5.19
N ALA A 97 -14.09 -24.23 -5.34
CA ALA A 97 -13.62 -25.13 -6.41
C ALA A 97 -14.07 -26.59 -6.20
N SER A 98 -14.20 -27.04 -4.94
CA SER A 98 -14.70 -28.38 -4.61
C SER A 98 -16.22 -28.52 -4.83
N ILE A 99 -16.98 -27.47 -4.54
CA ILE A 99 -18.44 -27.45 -4.75
C ILE A 99 -18.79 -27.42 -6.26
N ALA A 100 -17.99 -26.73 -7.07
CA ALA A 100 -18.19 -26.65 -8.52
C ALA A 100 -17.89 -27.97 -9.27
N THR A 101 -17.23 -28.94 -8.64
CA THR A 101 -16.90 -30.24 -9.24
C THR A 101 -17.80 -31.39 -8.77
N THR A 102 -18.79 -31.14 -7.91
CA THR A 102 -19.75 -32.17 -7.51
C THR A 102 -20.80 -32.34 -8.61
N PRO A 103 -20.84 -33.48 -9.34
CA PRO A 103 -21.85 -33.68 -10.37
C PRO A 103 -23.23 -33.74 -9.70
N LEU A 104 -24.18 -32.98 -10.24
CA LEU A 104 -25.60 -33.13 -9.92
C LEU A 104 -25.97 -34.58 -10.20
N LYS A 105 -26.15 -35.39 -9.15
CA LYS A 105 -26.82 -36.69 -9.29
C LYS A 105 -28.19 -36.41 -9.90
N LYS A 106 -28.39 -36.80 -11.17
CA LYS A 106 -29.72 -36.87 -11.75
C LYS A 106 -30.55 -37.77 -10.84
N ALA A 107 -31.58 -37.19 -10.24
CA ALA A 107 -32.64 -37.95 -9.60
C ALA A 107 -33.29 -38.80 -10.69
N SER A 108 -33.05 -40.11 -10.60
CA SER A 108 -33.75 -41.17 -11.32
C SER A 108 -35.03 -41.53 -10.59
#